data_AF-V2WM36-F1
#
_entry.id   AF-V2WM36-F1
#
_cell.length_a   1.000
_cell.length_b   1.000
_cell.length_c   1.000
_cell.angle_alpha   90.00
_cell.angle_beta   90.00
_cell.angle_gamma   90.00
#
_symmetry.space_group_name_H-M   'P 1'
#
loop_
_entity.id
_entity.type
_entity.pdbx_description
1 polymer ?
#
loop_
_entity_poly.entity_id
_entity_poly.type
_entity_poly.pdbx_seq_one_letter_code
_entity_poly.pdbx_strand_id
1 'polypeptide(L)'
;MLPRFRTIPNAGRLGSLFAVRNASSRNGPGRPSRIISTLLPEKLLPSDLLDLSGRQASSLKLFEGEQESAMIEYFQLGREMAKFPRATKGFLYFHRPEPYTPLLACSVRFRICKTPETFSTGSNLLLPDGRPWEKAMWWIIQAGWADLLAESGVISQNELDLCRPFANPRSTIIRTLLPEEFLPSDLVELSGIEHQSMKLFTDNQESAQINYIKRYGRKRTQFPPETRGFLYFHCPDPHAPLLTCSMRFRICQSPDAFSTGKDLLYPDGTPWRKSMWWMARNGWADLLAERKVISKQQLEKCRPFISCDVSRSNRLVHAFNQTFPVAVTESATLCIRFYILGEESLVPLSINGLAAFRSYLKEKVGHGIEGDITLNLHIEQDGTLRLSETVPPPYGEILQKGMVSPCLYIAKQSLRQNALLPKLKSDPIRYALDILREHEKRSSSAS
;
A
#
# COMPACT_ATOMS: atom_id res chain seq x y z
N MET A 1 -0.48 11.82 40.15
CA MET A 1 -0.60 12.21 38.73
C MET A 1 -0.53 10.94 37.89
N LEU A 2 -1.64 10.54 37.27
CA LEU A 2 -1.73 9.36 36.40
C LEU A 2 -1.69 9.82 34.93
N PRO A 3 -1.06 9.06 34.00
CA PRO A 3 -1.02 9.43 32.60
C PRO A 3 -2.34 9.07 31.91
N ARG A 4 -2.90 10.05 31.19
CA ARG A 4 -4.11 9.92 30.37
C ARG A 4 -3.79 9.13 29.10
N PHE A 5 -4.42 7.96 28.92
CA PHE A 5 -4.47 7.26 27.64
C PHE A 5 -5.37 8.02 26.67
N ARG A 6 -4.85 8.33 25.47
CA ARG A 6 -5.61 8.86 24.35
C ARG A 6 -6.40 7.73 23.69
N THR A 7 -7.72 7.83 23.70
CA THR A 7 -8.62 7.05 22.85
C THR A 7 -8.68 7.64 21.45
N ILE A 8 -8.43 6.83 20.42
CA ILE A 8 -8.70 7.18 19.01
C ILE A 8 -9.98 6.46 18.59
N PRO A 9 -11.05 7.18 18.16
CA PRO A 9 -12.21 6.54 17.58
C PRO A 9 -12.03 6.46 16.06
N ASN A 10 -12.06 5.24 15.50
CA ASN A 10 -12.61 4.89 14.18
C ASN A 10 -12.08 3.53 13.70
N ALA A 11 -12.67 2.45 14.20
CA ALA A 11 -12.57 1.12 13.62
C ALA A 11 -13.94 0.73 13.06
N GLY A 12 -14.25 1.21 11.86
CA GLY A 12 -15.48 0.89 11.15
C GLY A 12 -15.20 0.53 9.70
N ARG A 13 -15.46 -0.74 9.36
CA ARG A 13 -15.58 -1.32 8.01
C ARG A 13 -14.28 -1.61 7.24
N LEU A 14 -13.74 -2.82 7.45
CA LEU A 14 -13.07 -3.61 6.41
C LEU A 14 -13.61 -5.05 6.48
N GLY A 15 -14.45 -5.40 5.49
CA GLY A 15 -15.02 -6.73 5.34
C GLY A 15 -14.07 -7.69 4.61
N SER A 16 -14.09 -8.94 5.07
CA SER A 16 -13.64 -10.20 4.44
C SER A 16 -12.32 -10.16 3.65
N LEU A 17 -11.22 -10.43 4.35
CA LEU A 17 -10.03 -11.19 3.91
C LEU A 17 -8.92 -11.18 4.98
N PHE A 18 -9.13 -10.47 6.09
CA PHE A 18 -8.35 -10.59 7.32
C PHE A 18 -9.06 -11.52 8.30
N ALA A 19 -8.74 -12.81 8.24
CA ALA A 19 -9.13 -13.79 9.25
C ALA A 19 -7.95 -14.74 9.53
N VAL A 20 -6.89 -14.19 10.13
CA VAL A 20 -5.99 -14.96 11.00
C VAL A 20 -5.91 -14.35 12.41
N ARG A 21 -6.38 -13.10 12.61
CA ARG A 21 -6.46 -12.45 13.95
C ARG A 21 -7.85 -12.42 14.58
N ASN A 22 -8.70 -13.41 14.28
CA ASN A 22 -9.95 -13.67 15.00
C ASN A 22 -10.34 -15.15 14.84
N ALA A 23 -9.57 -16.04 15.46
CA ALA A 23 -9.92 -17.47 15.54
C ALA A 23 -11.04 -17.76 16.56
N SER A 24 -11.56 -16.75 17.27
CA SER A 24 -12.58 -16.96 18.31
C SER A 24 -14.03 -17.02 17.82
N SER A 25 -14.37 -16.63 16.58
CA SER A 25 -15.80 -16.56 16.16
C SER A 25 -16.32 -17.77 15.38
N ARG A 26 -15.47 -18.72 14.98
CA ARG A 26 -15.90 -19.96 14.28
C ARG A 26 -15.95 -21.20 15.17
N ASN A 27 -15.48 -21.09 16.40
CA ASN A 27 -15.59 -22.17 17.36
C ASN A 27 -16.95 -22.05 18.05
N GLY A 28 -17.85 -23.00 17.80
CA GLY A 28 -18.94 -23.26 18.74
C GLY A 28 -18.33 -23.45 20.16
N PRO A 29 -19.07 -23.12 21.21
CA PRO A 29 -18.56 -23.19 22.57
C PRO A 29 -18.10 -24.62 22.89
N GLY A 30 -16.82 -24.78 23.29
CA GLY A 30 -16.42 -25.91 24.13
C GLY A 30 -15.54 -27.01 23.55
N ARG A 31 -14.87 -26.87 22.39
CA ARG A 31 -13.79 -27.81 22.06
C ARG A 31 -12.47 -27.38 22.71
N PRO A 32 -11.94 -28.11 23.71
CA PRO A 32 -10.66 -27.77 24.31
C PRO A 32 -9.57 -27.86 23.24
N SER A 33 -8.76 -26.80 23.13
CA SER A 33 -7.57 -26.83 22.29
C SER A 33 -6.58 -27.83 22.89
N ARG A 34 -5.98 -28.66 22.05
CA ARG A 34 -4.94 -29.59 22.51
C ARG A 34 -3.66 -28.80 22.81
N ILE A 35 -3.04 -29.08 23.94
CA ILE A 35 -1.78 -28.47 24.37
C ILE A 35 -0.64 -29.37 23.88
N ILE A 36 0.41 -28.75 23.35
CA ILE A 36 1.65 -29.39 22.94
C ILE A 36 2.74 -28.83 23.83
N SER A 37 3.43 -29.69 24.57
CA SER A 37 4.44 -29.31 25.55
C SER A 37 5.80 -29.01 24.95
N THR A 38 6.09 -29.49 23.73
CA THR A 38 7.36 -29.22 23.04
C THR A 38 7.27 -29.50 21.54
N LEU A 39 8.21 -28.95 20.77
CA LEU A 39 8.43 -29.27 19.36
C LEU A 39 9.80 -29.93 19.11
N LEU A 40 10.55 -30.23 20.17
CA LEU A 40 11.83 -30.92 20.08
C LEU A 40 11.62 -32.44 20.12
N PRO A 41 12.02 -33.21 19.08
CA PRO A 41 11.84 -34.66 19.05
C PRO A 41 12.29 -35.41 20.31
N GLU A 42 13.42 -35.00 20.88
CA GLU A 42 14.05 -35.60 22.04
C GLU A 42 13.35 -35.28 23.38
N LYS A 43 12.37 -34.36 23.37
CA LYS A 43 11.60 -33.97 24.57
C LYS A 43 10.12 -34.36 24.48
N LEU A 44 9.70 -35.04 23.40
CA LEU A 44 8.30 -35.39 23.17
C LEU A 44 7.75 -36.28 24.30
N LEU A 45 6.55 -35.95 24.78
CA LEU A 45 5.81 -36.72 25.77
C LEU A 45 4.63 -37.45 25.12
N PRO A 46 4.14 -38.56 25.71
CA PRO A 46 2.92 -39.22 25.23
C PRO A 46 1.68 -38.29 25.17
N SER A 47 1.64 -37.26 26.02
CA SER A 47 0.60 -36.22 26.02
C SER A 47 0.61 -35.33 24.77
N ASP A 48 1.74 -35.24 24.06
CA ASP A 48 1.88 -34.46 22.82
C ASP A 48 1.31 -35.20 21.59
N LEU A 49 0.85 -36.45 21.75
CA LEU A 49 0.30 -37.24 20.65
C LEU A 49 -1.02 -36.61 20.15
N LEU A 50 -1.03 -36.27 18.87
CA LEU A 50 -2.18 -35.69 18.19
C LEU A 50 -2.83 -36.70 17.26
N ASP A 51 -4.16 -36.75 17.27
CA ASP A 51 -4.96 -37.45 16.25
C ASP A 51 -5.70 -36.44 15.38
N LEU A 52 -5.19 -36.26 14.16
CA LEU A 52 -5.73 -35.37 13.15
C LEU A 52 -6.64 -36.10 12.15
N SER A 53 -6.77 -37.43 12.24
CA SER A 53 -7.42 -38.28 11.23
C SER A 53 -8.81 -37.77 10.83
N GLY A 54 -9.00 -37.48 9.55
CA GLY A 54 -10.31 -37.08 8.98
C GLY A 54 -10.78 -35.67 9.36
N ARG A 55 -9.99 -34.89 10.12
CA ARG A 55 -10.34 -33.50 10.47
C ARG A 55 -10.01 -32.56 9.30
N GLN A 56 -10.76 -31.48 9.14
CA GLN A 56 -10.39 -30.42 8.19
C GLN A 56 -9.36 -29.47 8.78
N ALA A 57 -9.51 -29.19 10.07
CA ALA A 57 -8.59 -28.35 10.83
C ALA A 57 -8.53 -28.81 12.29
N SER A 58 -7.46 -28.43 12.99
CA SER A 58 -7.31 -28.66 14.43
C SER A 58 -6.79 -27.40 15.13
N SER A 59 -7.38 -27.06 16.28
CA SER A 59 -6.96 -25.96 17.13
C SER A 59 -5.96 -26.46 18.16
N LEU A 60 -4.78 -25.84 18.21
CA LEU A 60 -3.65 -26.26 19.03
C LEU A 60 -3.11 -25.09 19.84
N LYS A 61 -2.70 -25.36 21.07
CA LYS A 61 -1.95 -24.44 21.92
C LYS A 61 -0.54 -24.99 22.08
N LEU A 62 0.45 -24.11 21.95
CA LEU A 62 1.83 -24.45 22.23
C LEU A 62 2.10 -24.00 23.68
N PHE A 63 2.56 -24.93 24.51
CA PHE A 63 2.78 -24.76 25.96
C PHE A 63 1.51 -24.53 26.81
N GLU A 64 1.61 -24.89 28.08
CA GLU A 64 0.51 -24.78 29.05
C GLU A 64 0.44 -23.35 29.61
N GLY A 65 -0.77 -22.83 29.82
CA GLY A 65 -1.00 -21.44 30.29
C GLY A 65 -1.30 -20.43 29.18
N GLU A 66 -1.10 -20.80 27.92
CA GLU A 66 -1.31 -19.89 26.79
C GLU A 66 -2.78 -19.64 26.48
N GLN A 67 -3.13 -18.38 26.20
CA GLN A 67 -4.50 -18.01 25.83
C GLN A 67 -4.79 -18.26 24.35
N GLU A 68 -3.80 -18.08 23.48
CA GLU A 68 -3.99 -18.15 22.03
C GLU A 68 -3.76 -19.55 21.48
N SER A 69 -4.66 -19.97 20.59
CA SER A 69 -4.58 -21.24 19.87
C SER A 69 -4.42 -21.00 18.37
N ALA A 70 -3.52 -21.73 17.74
CA ALA A 70 -3.33 -21.70 16.30
C ALA A 70 -4.10 -22.84 15.62
N MET A 71 -4.65 -22.55 14.44
CA MET A 71 -5.36 -23.53 13.63
C MET A 71 -4.41 -24.13 12.59
N ILE A 72 -4.24 -25.45 12.63
CA ILE A 72 -3.54 -26.20 11.57
C ILE A 72 -4.56 -26.90 10.66
N GLU A 73 -4.20 -27.05 9.40
CA GLU A 73 -5.02 -27.64 8.33
C GLU A 73 -4.12 -28.48 7.42
N TYR A 74 -4.69 -29.46 6.71
CA TYR A 74 -3.91 -30.35 5.85
C TYR A 74 -3.40 -29.61 4.61
N PHE A 75 -4.29 -29.23 3.69
CA PHE A 75 -3.98 -28.29 2.61
C PHE A 75 -5.27 -27.67 2.07
N GLN A 76 -5.13 -26.58 1.32
CA GLN A 76 -6.26 -25.87 0.74
C GLN A 76 -6.37 -26.19 -0.76
N LEU A 77 -7.53 -26.67 -1.19
CA LEU A 77 -7.86 -26.90 -2.60
C LEU A 77 -8.91 -25.86 -3.03
N GLY A 78 -8.44 -24.72 -3.53
CA GLY A 78 -9.30 -23.60 -3.87
C GLY A 78 -9.96 -22.98 -2.63
N ARG A 79 -11.30 -23.10 -2.51
CA ARG A 79 -12.06 -22.60 -1.35
C ARG A 79 -12.30 -23.66 -0.27
N GLU A 80 -12.05 -24.93 -0.57
CA GLU A 80 -12.31 -26.03 0.36
C GLU A 80 -11.03 -26.45 1.10
N MET A 81 -11.18 -26.76 2.39
CA MET A 81 -10.13 -27.36 3.20
C MET A 81 -10.20 -28.89 3.09
N ALA A 82 -9.12 -29.49 2.60
CA ALA A 82 -9.00 -30.93 2.54
C ALA A 82 -8.91 -31.52 3.95
N LYS A 83 -9.50 -32.70 4.14
CA LYS A 83 -9.38 -33.45 5.40
C LYS A 83 -8.00 -34.07 5.50
N PHE A 84 -7.42 -34.09 6.69
CA PHE A 84 -6.25 -34.91 7.00
C PHE A 84 -6.54 -36.38 6.64
N PRO A 85 -5.57 -37.12 6.08
CA PRO A 85 -5.73 -38.54 5.75
C PRO A 85 -6.16 -39.38 6.96
N ARG A 86 -6.75 -40.55 6.69
CA ARG A 86 -7.01 -41.53 7.76
C ARG A 86 -5.69 -41.96 8.39
N ALA A 87 -5.73 -42.30 9.68
CA ALA A 87 -4.55 -42.70 10.46
C ALA A 87 -3.44 -41.63 10.58
N THR A 88 -3.82 -40.33 10.55
CA THR A 88 -2.90 -39.23 10.85
C THR A 88 -2.78 -39.04 12.37
N LYS A 89 -2.07 -39.96 13.01
CA LYS A 89 -1.72 -39.91 14.44
C LYS A 89 -0.22 -39.76 14.61
N GLY A 90 0.22 -38.82 15.45
CA GLY A 90 1.64 -38.52 15.57
C GLY A 90 1.93 -37.21 16.29
N PHE A 91 3.11 -36.64 16.03
CA PHE A 91 3.64 -35.49 16.75
C PHE A 91 4.01 -34.35 15.80
N LEU A 92 3.81 -33.12 16.27
CA LEU A 92 4.42 -31.96 15.65
C LEU A 92 5.87 -31.83 16.11
N TYR A 93 6.76 -31.41 15.22
CA TYR A 93 8.14 -31.17 15.55
C TYR A 93 8.73 -30.01 14.73
N PHE A 94 9.70 -29.32 15.31
CA PHE A 94 10.48 -28.29 14.65
C PHE A 94 11.56 -28.95 13.79
N HIS A 95 11.53 -28.68 12.49
CA HIS A 95 12.48 -29.21 11.53
C HIS A 95 13.44 -28.12 11.08
N ARG A 96 14.71 -28.29 11.42
CA ARG A 96 15.85 -27.56 10.87
C ARG A 96 16.68 -28.54 10.03
N PRO A 97 16.71 -28.41 8.69
CA PRO A 97 17.39 -29.37 7.81
C PRO A 97 18.85 -29.65 8.18
N GLU A 98 19.61 -28.60 8.49
CA GLU A 98 21.01 -28.65 8.91
C GLU A 98 21.26 -27.67 10.07
N PRO A 99 22.23 -27.90 10.97
CA PRO A 99 22.47 -27.06 12.15
C PRO A 99 22.62 -25.56 11.85
N TYR A 100 23.11 -25.20 10.67
CA TYR A 100 23.35 -23.82 10.23
C TYR A 100 22.34 -23.33 9.18
N THR A 101 21.25 -24.08 8.94
CA THR A 101 20.19 -23.64 8.03
C THR A 101 19.58 -22.32 8.55
N PRO A 102 19.51 -21.27 7.71
CA PRO A 102 18.85 -20.02 8.08
C PRO A 102 17.43 -20.28 8.57
N LEU A 103 17.02 -19.58 9.64
CA LEU A 103 15.73 -19.83 10.29
C LEU A 103 14.55 -19.75 9.29
N LEU A 104 14.60 -18.92 8.24
CA LEU A 104 13.56 -18.86 7.20
C LEU A 104 13.30 -20.17 6.45
N ALA A 105 14.29 -21.06 6.37
CA ALA A 105 14.16 -22.38 5.75
C ALA A 105 13.72 -23.47 6.74
N CYS A 106 13.57 -23.13 8.03
CA CYS A 106 13.00 -24.02 9.04
C CYS A 106 11.47 -24.11 8.91
N SER A 107 10.91 -25.17 9.46
CA SER A 107 9.47 -25.39 9.46
C SER A 107 9.01 -26.23 10.65
N VAL A 108 7.72 -26.21 10.93
CA VAL A 108 7.06 -27.20 11.79
C VAL A 108 6.45 -28.27 10.90
N ARG A 109 6.76 -29.53 11.17
CA ARG A 109 6.28 -30.69 10.41
C ARG A 109 5.47 -31.62 11.31
N PHE A 110 4.71 -32.52 10.70
CA PHE A 110 3.96 -33.55 11.41
C PHE A 110 4.54 -34.92 11.08
N ARG A 111 4.89 -35.71 12.09
CA ARG A 111 5.46 -37.05 11.95
C ARG A 111 4.48 -38.08 12.47
N ILE A 112 4.08 -39.01 11.61
CA ILE A 112 3.14 -40.10 11.89
C ILE A 112 3.90 -41.22 12.60
N CYS A 113 3.57 -41.45 13.87
CA CYS A 113 4.06 -42.54 14.71
C CYS A 113 3.14 -42.70 15.94
N LYS A 114 3.33 -43.78 16.72
CA LYS A 114 2.41 -44.13 17.82
C LYS A 114 2.83 -43.56 19.17
N THR A 115 4.14 -43.50 19.41
CA THR A 115 4.74 -43.07 20.67
C THR A 115 6.02 -42.28 20.40
N PRO A 116 6.52 -41.50 21.38
CA PRO A 116 7.79 -40.78 21.22
C PRO A 116 8.97 -41.69 20.85
N GLU A 117 9.02 -42.91 21.39
CA GLU A 117 10.10 -43.88 21.11
C GLU A 117 10.12 -44.34 19.66
N THR A 118 8.95 -44.32 19.00
CA THR A 118 8.80 -44.66 17.57
C THR A 118 8.96 -43.46 16.64
N PHE A 119 9.39 -42.30 17.17
CA PHE A 119 9.50 -41.08 16.37
C PHE A 119 10.52 -41.23 15.24
N SER A 120 11.72 -41.76 15.51
CA SER A 120 12.79 -41.90 14.52
C SER A 120 12.41 -42.80 13.33
N THR A 121 11.64 -43.87 13.59
CA THR A 121 11.15 -44.81 12.58
C THR A 121 9.82 -44.40 11.95
N GLY A 122 9.19 -43.32 12.44
CA GLY A 122 7.98 -42.75 11.87
C GLY A 122 8.19 -42.12 10.49
N SER A 123 7.09 -41.78 9.83
CA SER A 123 7.11 -41.12 8.52
C SER A 123 6.51 -39.72 8.62
N ASN A 124 7.02 -38.76 7.85
CA ASN A 124 6.37 -37.44 7.78
C ASN A 124 4.99 -37.58 7.12
N LEU A 125 4.02 -36.80 7.60
CA LEU A 125 2.77 -36.59 6.88
C LEU A 125 3.11 -35.95 5.52
N LEU A 126 2.61 -36.53 4.43
CA LEU A 126 2.87 -36.03 3.08
C LEU A 126 1.64 -35.30 2.53
N LEU A 127 1.88 -34.28 1.71
CA LEU A 127 0.90 -33.64 0.83
C LEU A 127 0.59 -34.56 -0.36
N PRO A 128 -0.49 -34.31 -1.12
CA PRO A 128 -0.83 -35.12 -2.30
C PRO A 128 0.25 -35.16 -3.38
N ASP A 129 1.15 -34.17 -3.41
CA ASP A 129 2.29 -34.11 -4.32
C ASP A 129 3.54 -34.87 -3.81
N GLY A 130 3.42 -35.58 -2.70
CA GLY A 130 4.49 -36.36 -2.09
C GLY A 130 5.47 -35.55 -1.22
N ARG A 131 5.35 -34.22 -1.16
CA ARG A 131 6.20 -33.40 -0.28
C ARG A 131 5.77 -33.53 1.18
N PRO A 132 6.68 -33.38 2.16
CA PRO A 132 6.29 -33.29 3.56
C PRO A 132 5.32 -32.14 3.81
N TRP A 133 4.28 -32.39 4.60
CA TRP A 133 3.43 -31.37 5.16
C TRP A 133 4.24 -30.53 6.13
N GLU A 134 4.21 -29.21 5.95
CA GLU A 134 4.96 -28.29 6.77
C GLU A 134 4.26 -26.94 6.95
N LYS A 135 4.52 -26.30 8.08
CA LYS A 135 4.23 -24.89 8.33
C LYS A 135 5.54 -24.13 8.34
N ALA A 136 5.75 -23.30 7.32
CA ALA A 136 6.96 -22.48 7.20
C ALA A 136 7.04 -21.41 8.30
N MET A 137 8.24 -20.87 8.53
CA MET A 137 8.48 -19.88 9.60
C MET A 137 7.57 -18.66 9.58
N TRP A 138 7.16 -18.19 8.41
CA TRP A 138 6.25 -17.06 8.33
C TRP A 138 4.90 -17.35 9.02
N TRP A 139 4.39 -18.58 8.89
CA TRP A 139 3.16 -19.00 9.55
C TRP A 139 3.38 -19.12 11.05
N ILE A 140 4.53 -19.67 11.46
CA ILE A 140 4.91 -19.88 12.87
C ILE A 140 5.02 -18.53 13.60
N ILE A 141 5.59 -17.51 12.95
CA ILE A 141 5.68 -16.15 13.48
C ILE A 141 4.30 -15.51 13.59
N GLN A 142 3.44 -15.65 12.56
CA GLN A 142 2.08 -15.10 12.59
C GLN A 142 1.18 -15.77 13.63
N ALA A 143 1.40 -17.06 13.91
CA ALA A 143 0.70 -17.82 14.91
C ALA A 143 1.17 -17.54 16.35
N GLY A 144 2.19 -16.68 16.54
CA GLY A 144 2.80 -16.41 17.85
C GLY A 144 3.69 -17.55 18.36
N TRP A 145 3.80 -18.66 17.61
CA TRP A 145 4.61 -19.82 18.02
C TRP A 145 6.10 -19.54 18.00
N ALA A 146 6.57 -18.60 17.18
CA ALA A 146 7.99 -18.31 17.08
C ALA A 146 8.57 -17.69 18.36
N ASP A 147 7.81 -16.83 19.04
CA ASP A 147 8.20 -16.26 20.34
C ASP A 147 8.33 -17.35 21.40
N LEU A 148 7.33 -18.22 21.47
CA LEU A 148 7.32 -19.38 22.35
C LEU A 148 8.50 -20.34 22.06
N LEU A 149 8.86 -20.52 20.78
CA LEU A 149 10.06 -21.29 20.39
C LEU A 149 11.36 -20.60 20.82
N ALA A 150 11.41 -19.27 20.83
CA ALA A 150 12.56 -18.51 21.31
C ALA A 150 12.69 -18.59 22.84
N GLU A 151 11.58 -18.43 23.56
CA GLU A 151 11.50 -18.52 25.03
C GLU A 151 11.89 -19.92 25.54
N SER A 152 11.48 -20.97 24.82
CA SER A 152 11.85 -22.36 25.14
C SER A 152 13.26 -22.76 24.69
N GLY A 153 13.99 -21.85 24.02
CA GLY A 153 15.37 -22.07 23.56
C GLY A 153 15.52 -22.97 22.34
N VAL A 154 14.44 -23.23 21.58
CA VAL A 154 14.48 -24.00 20.32
C VAL A 154 15.13 -23.19 19.20
N ILE A 155 14.92 -21.87 19.21
CA ILE A 155 15.56 -20.89 18.33
C ILE A 155 16.09 -19.75 19.18
N SER A 156 17.09 -19.02 18.69
CA SER A 156 17.55 -17.81 19.39
C SER A 156 16.65 -16.60 19.10
N GLN A 157 16.53 -15.69 20.06
CA GLN A 157 15.80 -14.42 19.85
C GLN A 157 16.40 -13.62 18.68
N ASN A 158 17.73 -13.63 18.54
CA ASN A 158 18.41 -12.94 17.45
C ASN A 158 18.04 -13.50 16.06
N GLU A 159 17.96 -14.83 15.91
CA GLU A 159 17.49 -15.43 14.65
C GLU A 159 16.04 -15.03 14.35
N LEU A 160 15.18 -15.01 15.37
CA LEU A 160 13.78 -14.61 15.23
C LEU A 160 13.66 -13.16 14.77
N ASP A 161 14.39 -12.24 15.40
CA ASP A 161 14.36 -10.82 15.06
C ASP A 161 14.82 -10.56 13.62
N LEU A 162 15.80 -11.31 13.13
CA LEU A 162 16.23 -11.26 11.72
C LEU A 162 15.18 -11.84 10.76
N CYS A 163 14.34 -12.78 11.20
CA CYS A 163 13.33 -13.43 10.36
C CYS A 163 11.97 -12.72 10.34
N ARG A 164 11.60 -12.02 11.42
CA ARG A 164 10.33 -11.28 11.56
C ARG A 164 9.98 -10.38 10.36
N PRO A 165 10.93 -9.66 9.73
CA PRO A 165 10.63 -8.85 8.56
C PRO A 165 10.02 -9.69 7.42
N PHE A 166 10.51 -10.92 7.21
CA PHE A 166 10.09 -11.82 6.13
C PHE A 166 8.88 -12.71 6.48
N ALA A 167 8.35 -12.58 7.70
CA ALA A 167 7.29 -13.42 8.26
C ALA A 167 5.89 -13.20 7.65
N ASN A 168 5.76 -12.31 6.68
CA ASN A 168 4.55 -12.22 5.88
C ASN A 168 4.96 -12.39 4.42
N PRO A 169 4.78 -13.59 3.82
CA PRO A 169 5.17 -13.82 2.42
C PRO A 169 4.34 -12.97 1.45
N ARG A 170 3.23 -12.38 1.91
CA ARG A 170 2.43 -11.41 1.16
C ARG A 170 2.82 -9.96 1.41
N SER A 171 3.75 -9.71 2.33
CA SER A 171 4.30 -8.38 2.59
C SER A 171 5.68 -8.28 1.98
N THR A 172 5.80 -7.53 0.89
CA THR A 172 7.12 -7.18 0.37
C THR A 172 7.75 -6.14 1.28
N ILE A 173 9.02 -6.31 1.62
CA ILE A 173 9.79 -5.29 2.32
C ILE A 173 10.48 -4.42 1.28
N ILE A 174 10.32 -3.11 1.43
CA ILE A 174 10.99 -2.11 0.62
C ILE A 174 12.10 -1.52 1.48
N ARG A 175 13.36 -1.88 1.22
CA ARG A 175 14.49 -1.43 2.03
C ARG A 175 14.84 0.04 1.80
N THR A 176 14.60 0.54 0.59
CA THR A 176 14.89 1.92 0.21
C THR A 176 13.95 2.36 -0.90
N LEU A 177 13.76 3.67 -1.01
CA LEU A 177 13.09 4.31 -2.16
C LEU A 177 14.07 5.14 -3.00
N LEU A 178 15.36 5.10 -2.68
CA LEU A 178 16.41 5.84 -3.38
C LEU A 178 17.02 4.95 -4.48
N PRO A 179 16.95 5.35 -5.75
CA PRO A 179 17.45 4.53 -6.86
C PRO A 179 18.90 4.08 -6.75
N GLU A 180 19.77 4.95 -6.25
CA GLU A 180 21.19 4.73 -6.03
C GLU A 180 21.48 3.67 -4.96
N GLU A 181 20.50 3.33 -4.14
CA GLU A 181 20.66 2.34 -3.09
C GLU A 181 20.12 0.96 -3.47
N PHE A 182 19.44 0.77 -4.61
CA PHE A 182 18.75 -0.48 -4.91
C PHE A 182 19.65 -1.71 -4.96
N LEU A 183 19.15 -2.81 -4.40
CA LEU A 183 19.71 -4.14 -4.53
C LEU A 183 18.80 -5.03 -5.37
N PRO A 184 19.32 -6.12 -5.99
CA PRO A 184 18.48 -7.08 -6.70
C PRO A 184 17.34 -7.67 -5.85
N SER A 185 17.51 -7.74 -4.52
CA SER A 185 16.48 -8.20 -3.58
C SER A 185 15.31 -7.22 -3.40
N ASP A 186 15.47 -5.95 -3.79
CA ASP A 186 14.42 -4.93 -3.73
C ASP A 186 13.46 -5.00 -4.93
N LEU A 187 13.69 -5.92 -5.87
CA LEU A 187 12.86 -6.14 -7.04
C LEU A 187 11.51 -6.73 -6.65
N VAL A 188 10.44 -6.04 -7.03
CA VAL A 188 9.06 -6.39 -6.70
C VAL A 188 8.33 -6.89 -7.94
N GLU A 189 7.66 -8.03 -7.83
CA GLU A 189 6.75 -8.57 -8.83
C GLU A 189 5.30 -8.29 -8.42
N LEU A 190 4.55 -7.56 -9.25
CA LEU A 190 3.17 -7.18 -8.98
C LEU A 190 2.19 -7.79 -10.00
N SER A 191 2.64 -8.42 -11.08
CA SER A 191 1.78 -8.86 -12.19
C SER A 191 0.58 -9.71 -11.73
N GLY A 192 -0.63 -9.33 -12.15
CA GLY A 192 -1.85 -10.06 -11.83
C GLY A 192 -2.32 -9.94 -10.37
N ILE A 193 -1.59 -9.24 -9.51
CA ILE A 193 -1.94 -9.04 -8.10
C ILE A 193 -3.01 -7.94 -7.99
N GLU A 194 -4.07 -8.14 -7.21
CA GLU A 194 -5.10 -7.11 -6.98
C GLU A 194 -4.66 -6.04 -5.97
N HIS A 195 -3.88 -6.45 -4.99
CA HIS A 195 -3.28 -5.57 -3.97
C HIS A 195 -2.07 -6.26 -3.35
N GLN A 196 -1.02 -5.49 -3.08
CA GLN A 196 0.19 -5.97 -2.41
C GLN A 196 0.31 -5.29 -1.06
N SER A 197 0.52 -6.08 -0.01
CA SER A 197 0.89 -5.53 1.30
C SER A 197 2.38 -5.26 1.27
N MET A 198 2.81 -4.13 1.82
CA MET A 198 4.21 -3.74 1.81
C MET A 198 4.61 -3.11 3.12
N LYS A 199 5.83 -3.37 3.57
CA LYS A 199 6.47 -2.67 4.68
C LYS A 199 7.59 -1.82 4.12
N LEU A 200 7.61 -0.56 4.48
CA LEU A 200 8.74 0.31 4.18
C LEU A 200 9.75 0.19 5.32
N PHE A 201 10.97 -0.27 5.03
CA PHE A 201 12.03 -0.64 5.96
C PHE A 201 11.76 -1.91 6.78
N THR A 202 12.83 -2.58 7.21
CA THR A 202 12.78 -3.88 7.92
C THR A 202 12.33 -3.76 9.38
N ASP A 203 12.58 -2.61 9.99
CA ASP A 203 12.22 -2.24 11.36
C ASP A 203 10.75 -1.80 11.49
N ASN A 204 10.10 -1.49 10.37
CA ASN A 204 8.71 -1.06 10.36
C ASN A 204 7.73 -2.21 10.61
N GLN A 205 6.89 -2.02 11.63
CA GLN A 205 5.84 -2.97 11.99
C GLN A 205 4.57 -2.78 11.15
N GLU A 206 4.38 -1.61 10.56
CA GLU A 206 3.18 -1.25 9.81
C GLU A 206 3.31 -1.58 8.33
N SER A 207 2.32 -2.31 7.81
CA SER A 207 2.21 -2.58 6.39
C SER A 207 1.19 -1.65 5.73
N ALA A 208 1.53 -1.07 4.59
CA ALA A 208 0.60 -0.35 3.72
C ALA A 208 0.13 -1.26 2.58
N GLN A 209 -1.12 -1.12 2.16
CA GLN A 209 -1.63 -1.80 0.96
C GLN A 209 -1.47 -0.90 -0.26
N ILE A 210 -0.73 -1.36 -1.26
CA ILE A 210 -0.74 -0.76 -2.58
C ILE A 210 -1.70 -1.52 -3.51
N ASN A 211 -2.22 -0.81 -4.49
CA ASN A 211 -3.13 -1.33 -5.51
C ASN A 211 -2.92 -0.54 -6.80
N TYR A 212 -3.24 -1.16 -7.93
CA TYR A 212 -3.18 -0.51 -9.24
C TYR A 212 -4.22 0.60 -9.32
N ILE A 213 -5.52 0.28 -9.32
CA ILE A 213 -6.61 1.28 -9.37
C ILE A 213 -7.66 0.96 -8.30
N LYS A 214 -8.14 1.99 -7.59
CA LYS A 214 -9.27 1.88 -6.67
C LYS A 214 -10.49 2.58 -7.26
N ARG A 215 -11.34 1.85 -7.98
CA ARG A 215 -12.64 2.38 -8.44
C ARG A 215 -13.65 2.28 -7.29
N TYR A 216 -14.34 3.37 -6.97
CA TYR A 216 -15.39 3.37 -5.95
C TYR A 216 -16.45 2.32 -6.28
N GLY A 217 -16.67 1.36 -5.38
CA GLY A 217 -17.72 0.34 -5.50
C GLY A 217 -17.48 -0.79 -6.52
N ARG A 218 -16.34 -0.82 -7.23
CA ARG A 218 -16.00 -1.92 -8.15
C ARG A 218 -14.85 -2.78 -7.62
N LYS A 219 -14.76 -4.01 -8.15
CA LYS A 219 -13.64 -4.92 -7.92
C LYS A 219 -12.31 -4.20 -8.20
N ARG A 220 -11.30 -4.43 -7.36
CA ARG A 220 -9.94 -3.88 -7.55
C ARG A 220 -9.40 -4.40 -8.88
N THR A 221 -8.79 -3.52 -9.67
CA THR A 221 -8.12 -3.91 -10.90
C THR A 221 -6.77 -4.54 -10.54
N GLN A 222 -6.46 -5.68 -11.15
CA GLN A 222 -5.14 -6.31 -11.04
C GLN A 222 -4.07 -5.41 -11.66
N PHE A 223 -2.84 -5.49 -11.16
CA PHE A 223 -1.70 -4.90 -11.86
C PHE A 223 -1.55 -5.56 -13.25
N PRO A 224 -1.16 -4.80 -14.29
CA PRO A 224 -0.92 -5.34 -15.61
C PRO A 224 0.11 -6.49 -15.63
N PRO A 225 0.10 -7.36 -16.64
CA PRO A 225 1.21 -8.28 -16.88
C PRO A 225 2.55 -7.54 -16.95
N GLU A 226 3.64 -8.25 -16.61
CA GLU A 226 5.01 -7.72 -16.64
C GLU A 226 5.25 -6.50 -15.73
N THR A 227 4.45 -6.34 -14.66
CA THR A 227 4.67 -5.33 -13.64
C THR A 227 5.74 -5.79 -12.64
N ARG A 228 6.98 -5.87 -13.11
CA ARG A 228 8.17 -6.22 -12.31
C ARG A 228 9.13 -5.03 -12.26
N GLY A 229 9.60 -4.65 -11.07
CA GLY A 229 10.43 -3.46 -10.94
C GLY A 229 10.60 -2.95 -9.53
N PHE A 230 10.87 -1.65 -9.37
CA PHE A 230 11.23 -1.03 -8.10
C PHE A 230 10.29 0.11 -7.73
N LEU A 231 9.97 0.22 -6.44
CA LEU A 231 9.36 1.43 -5.89
C LEU A 231 10.43 2.47 -5.62
N TYR A 232 10.17 3.72 -5.99
CA TYR A 232 11.11 4.80 -5.78
C TYR A 232 10.41 6.10 -5.37
N PHE A 233 11.15 6.95 -4.67
CA PHE A 233 10.70 8.28 -4.28
C PHE A 233 10.98 9.24 -5.44
N HIS A 234 9.95 9.93 -5.90
CA HIS A 234 10.01 10.86 -7.01
C HIS A 234 9.68 12.27 -6.54
N CYS A 235 10.67 13.15 -6.66
CA CYS A 235 10.54 14.59 -6.57
C CYS A 235 10.58 15.16 -7.99
N PRO A 236 9.52 15.84 -8.49
CA PRO A 236 9.50 16.35 -9.86
C PRO A 236 10.61 17.35 -10.17
N ASP A 237 10.98 18.17 -9.18
CA ASP A 237 12.05 19.16 -9.24
C ASP A 237 12.63 19.35 -7.82
N PRO A 238 13.93 19.65 -7.64
CA PRO A 238 14.54 19.82 -6.31
C PRO A 238 13.91 20.90 -5.42
N HIS A 239 13.25 21.90 -6.02
CA HIS A 239 12.57 22.99 -5.32
C HIS A 239 11.05 22.81 -5.26
N ALA A 240 10.53 21.73 -5.83
CA ALA A 240 9.10 21.45 -5.78
C ALA A 240 8.65 21.25 -4.32
N PRO A 241 7.47 21.78 -3.92
CA PRO A 241 6.94 21.56 -2.58
C PRO A 241 6.82 20.08 -2.27
N LEU A 242 7.11 19.67 -1.04
CA LEU A 242 7.10 18.26 -0.61
C LEU A 242 5.78 17.51 -0.93
N LEU A 243 4.65 18.23 -0.94
CA LEU A 243 3.33 17.68 -1.28
C LEU A 243 3.20 17.25 -2.75
N THR A 244 4.07 17.74 -3.64
CA THR A 244 4.15 17.32 -5.04
C THR A 244 4.91 16.00 -5.21
N CYS A 245 5.74 15.65 -4.22
CA CYS A 245 6.50 14.41 -4.23
C CYS A 245 5.57 13.19 -4.12
N SER A 246 6.03 12.09 -4.67
CA SER A 246 5.25 10.86 -4.71
C SER A 246 6.15 9.64 -4.72
N MET A 247 5.63 8.52 -4.23
CA MET A 247 6.22 7.23 -4.54
C MET A 247 5.67 6.73 -5.87
N ARG A 248 6.56 6.26 -6.75
CA ARG A 248 6.22 5.68 -8.05
C ARG A 248 6.76 4.26 -8.16
N PHE A 249 6.32 3.54 -9.19
CA PHE A 249 6.82 2.21 -9.51
C PHE A 249 7.44 2.25 -10.90
N ARG A 250 8.70 1.82 -11.03
CA ARG A 250 9.41 1.75 -12.30
C ARG A 250 9.63 0.29 -12.70
N ILE A 251 9.16 -0.06 -13.89
CA ILE A 251 9.29 -1.39 -14.50
C ILE A 251 10.70 -1.52 -15.10
N CYS A 252 11.48 -2.46 -14.57
CA CYS A 252 12.80 -2.87 -15.06
C CYS A 252 13.21 -4.21 -14.41
N GLN A 253 14.23 -4.89 -14.97
CA GLN A 253 14.63 -6.24 -14.52
C GLN A 253 15.74 -6.25 -13.46
N SER A 254 16.49 -5.15 -13.32
CA SER A 254 17.61 -5.01 -12.39
C SER A 254 17.80 -3.55 -11.97
N PRO A 255 18.56 -3.28 -10.88
CA PRO A 255 18.95 -1.93 -10.51
C PRO A 255 19.68 -1.18 -11.64
N ASP A 256 20.59 -1.84 -12.34
CA ASP A 256 21.36 -1.23 -13.45
C ASP A 256 20.47 -0.76 -14.61
N ALA A 257 19.34 -1.43 -14.82
CA ALA A 257 18.37 -1.08 -15.86
C ALA A 257 17.40 0.03 -15.42
N PHE A 258 17.50 0.55 -14.19
CA PHE A 258 16.52 1.49 -13.63
C PHE A 258 16.44 2.80 -14.42
N SER A 259 17.55 3.35 -14.89
CA SER A 259 17.58 4.59 -15.68
C SER A 259 16.86 4.45 -17.01
N THR A 260 16.93 3.26 -17.63
CA THR A 260 16.26 2.91 -18.89
C THR A 260 14.85 2.33 -18.72
N GLY A 261 14.44 2.06 -17.48
CA GLY A 261 13.12 1.53 -17.14
C GLY A 261 11.99 2.53 -17.42
N LYS A 262 10.76 2.03 -17.41
CA LYS A 262 9.55 2.86 -17.63
C LYS A 262 8.70 2.90 -16.38
N ASP A 263 8.15 4.06 -16.04
CA ASP A 263 7.19 4.14 -14.95
C ASP A 263 5.95 3.30 -15.30
N LEU A 264 5.41 2.55 -14.32
CA LEU A 264 4.10 1.94 -14.42
C LEU A 264 3.08 3.05 -14.65
N LEU A 265 2.19 2.90 -15.64
CA LEU A 265 1.19 3.92 -15.97
C LEU A 265 -0.21 3.47 -15.52
N TYR A 266 -1.03 4.43 -15.11
CA TYR A 266 -2.49 4.28 -15.05
C TYR A 266 -3.07 4.13 -16.47
N PRO A 267 -4.32 3.67 -16.63
CA PRO A 267 -4.95 3.54 -17.96
C PRO A 267 -5.11 4.87 -18.71
N ASP A 268 -5.04 6.00 -18.01
CA ASP A 268 -5.05 7.34 -18.61
C ASP A 268 -3.66 7.78 -19.11
N GLY A 269 -2.66 6.90 -19.05
CA GLY A 269 -1.28 7.16 -19.47
C GLY A 269 -0.45 7.93 -18.45
N THR A 270 -1.02 8.36 -17.31
CA THR A 270 -0.26 9.07 -16.28
C THR A 270 0.54 8.10 -15.40
N PRO A 271 1.73 8.49 -14.89
CA PRO A 271 2.50 7.63 -13.99
C PRO A 271 1.71 7.21 -12.76
N TRP A 272 1.73 5.90 -12.48
CA TRP A 272 1.23 5.32 -11.24
C TRP A 272 2.01 5.89 -10.08
N ARG A 273 1.28 6.40 -9.08
CA ARG A 273 1.89 7.08 -7.94
C ARG A 273 1.06 6.96 -6.68
N LYS A 274 1.74 6.99 -5.52
CA LYS A 274 1.17 7.28 -4.22
C LYS A 274 1.65 8.65 -3.76
N SER A 275 0.71 9.55 -3.48
CA SER A 275 1.00 10.91 -3.05
C SER A 275 1.64 10.96 -1.67
N MET A 276 2.29 12.09 -1.35
CA MET A 276 2.77 12.37 0.01
C MET A 276 1.69 12.22 1.08
N TRP A 277 0.44 12.57 0.75
CA TRP A 277 -0.72 12.34 1.62
C TRP A 277 -0.90 10.85 1.96
N TRP A 278 -0.86 9.99 0.94
CA TRP A 278 -1.02 8.56 1.14
C TRP A 278 0.15 8.02 1.98
N MET A 279 1.37 8.46 1.70
CA MET A 279 2.55 8.03 2.46
C MET A 279 2.45 8.44 3.93
N ALA A 280 2.10 9.69 4.23
CA ALA A 280 1.93 10.18 5.59
C ALA A 280 0.81 9.45 6.34
N ARG A 281 -0.32 9.19 5.69
CA ARG A 281 -1.44 8.44 6.29
C ARG A 281 -1.07 7.00 6.68
N ASN A 282 -0.12 6.39 5.98
CA ASN A 282 0.34 5.02 6.27
C ASN A 282 1.67 5.01 7.06
N GLY A 283 2.06 6.15 7.69
CA GLY A 283 3.31 6.26 8.46
C GLY A 283 4.60 6.30 7.62
N TRP A 284 4.52 6.14 6.30
CA TRP A 284 5.70 6.06 5.44
C TRP A 284 6.43 7.40 5.32
N ALA A 285 5.72 8.53 5.37
CA ALA A 285 6.40 9.83 5.32
C ALA A 285 7.29 10.06 6.55
N ASP A 286 6.85 9.62 7.73
CA ASP A 286 7.63 9.73 8.97
C ASP A 286 8.91 8.90 8.88
N LEU A 287 8.78 7.66 8.39
CA LEU A 287 9.92 6.78 8.15
C LEU A 287 10.90 7.36 7.11
N LEU A 288 10.40 7.97 6.04
CA LEU A 288 11.25 8.67 5.07
C LEU A 288 11.98 9.86 5.70
N ALA A 289 11.35 10.58 6.63
CA ALA A 289 11.97 11.67 7.34
C ALA A 289 13.04 11.19 8.33
N GLU A 290 12.79 10.07 9.03
CA GLU A 290 13.75 9.42 9.94
C GLU A 290 15.01 8.95 9.20
N ARG A 291 14.83 8.43 7.98
CA ARG A 291 15.94 8.02 7.10
C ARG A 291 16.54 9.18 6.30
N LYS A 292 16.12 10.42 6.54
CA LYS A 292 16.59 11.64 5.86
C LYS A 292 16.39 11.63 4.34
N VAL A 293 15.46 10.82 3.83
CA VAL A 293 15.02 10.87 2.42
C VAL A 293 14.23 12.15 2.15
N ILE A 294 13.48 12.62 3.16
CA ILE A 294 12.79 13.92 3.14
C ILE A 294 13.12 14.72 4.40
N SER A 295 12.97 16.04 4.34
CA SER A 295 13.15 16.88 5.53
C SER A 295 12.00 16.71 6.52
N LYS A 296 12.32 16.35 7.76
CA LYS A 296 11.35 16.30 8.87
C LYS A 296 10.66 17.66 9.07
N GLN A 297 11.40 18.75 8.96
CA GLN A 297 10.85 20.10 9.10
C GLN A 297 9.82 20.42 8.01
N GLN A 298 10.12 20.05 6.75
CA GLN A 298 9.16 20.23 5.65
C GLN A 298 7.92 19.35 5.84
N LEU A 299 8.08 18.11 6.32
CA LEU A 299 6.96 17.23 6.63
C LEU A 299 6.04 17.84 7.69
N GLU A 300 6.59 18.37 8.79
CA GLU A 300 5.80 19.03 9.85
C GLU A 300 5.04 20.24 9.32
N LYS A 301 5.66 21.08 8.48
CA LYS A 301 4.99 22.20 7.81
C LYS A 301 3.84 21.74 6.90
N CYS A 302 3.96 20.55 6.30
CA CYS A 302 2.95 19.99 5.40
C CYS A 302 1.80 19.26 6.12
N ARG A 303 1.96 18.85 7.39
CA ARG A 303 0.94 18.08 8.13
C ARG A 303 -0.46 18.70 8.16
N PRO A 304 -0.63 20.02 8.34
CA PRO A 304 -1.96 20.63 8.31
C PRO A 304 -2.71 20.32 7.01
N PHE A 305 -1.98 20.26 5.89
CA PHE A 305 -2.53 19.99 4.56
C PHE A 305 -2.73 18.51 4.28
N ILE A 306 -1.95 17.63 4.91
CA ILE A 306 -2.13 16.17 4.84
C ILE A 306 -3.49 15.76 5.45
N SER A 307 -4.07 16.52 6.37
CA SER A 307 -5.41 16.19 6.89
C SER A 307 -6.55 16.52 5.92
N CYS A 308 -6.29 17.35 4.90
CA CYS A 308 -7.31 17.85 3.98
C CYS A 308 -7.66 16.80 2.91
N ASP A 309 -8.89 16.82 2.37
CA ASP A 309 -9.37 15.89 1.30
C ASP A 309 -8.72 16.18 -0.09
N VAL A 310 -7.51 16.73 -0.08
CA VAL A 310 -6.63 16.92 -1.23
C VAL A 310 -6.24 15.58 -1.85
N SER A 311 -6.32 14.49 -1.06
CA SER A 311 -6.00 13.12 -1.44
C SER A 311 -6.63 12.63 -2.75
N ARG A 312 -7.76 13.19 -3.14
CA ARG A 312 -8.50 12.83 -4.36
C ARG A 312 -8.15 13.71 -5.56
N SER A 313 -7.45 14.82 -5.33
CA SER A 313 -7.12 15.76 -6.38
C SER A 313 -5.77 15.41 -7.00
N ASN A 314 -5.79 14.90 -8.23
CA ASN A 314 -4.60 14.84 -9.07
C ASN A 314 -4.19 16.23 -9.61
N ARG A 315 -4.88 17.30 -9.19
CA ARG A 315 -4.77 18.66 -9.73
C ARG A 315 -4.07 19.55 -8.69
N LEU A 316 -2.78 19.29 -8.52
CA LEU A 316 -1.86 20.06 -7.69
C LEU A 316 -0.96 20.86 -8.62
N VAL A 317 -0.92 22.17 -8.44
CA VAL A 317 -0.13 23.10 -9.25
C VAL A 317 0.84 23.84 -8.34
N HIS A 318 2.11 23.87 -8.67
CA HIS A 318 3.15 24.56 -7.90
C HIS A 318 4.03 25.49 -8.76
N ALA A 319 3.87 25.46 -10.09
CA ALA A 319 4.59 26.34 -11.00
C ALA A 319 3.67 26.90 -12.09
N PHE A 320 4.00 28.06 -12.64
CA PHE A 320 3.41 28.55 -13.88
C PHE A 320 3.71 27.61 -15.04
N ASN A 321 2.83 27.59 -16.03
CA ASN A 321 2.94 26.73 -17.22
C ASN A 321 2.95 25.22 -16.93
N GLN A 322 2.82 24.81 -15.66
CA GLN A 322 2.66 23.42 -15.28
C GLN A 322 1.31 22.91 -15.79
N THR A 323 1.35 21.91 -16.66
CA THR A 323 0.14 21.27 -17.17
C THR A 323 -0.47 20.35 -16.13
N PHE A 324 -1.78 20.41 -15.96
CA PHE A 324 -2.54 19.49 -15.12
C PHE A 324 -3.84 19.04 -15.81
N PRO A 325 -4.22 17.75 -15.67
CA PRO A 325 -5.36 17.20 -16.38
C PRO A 325 -6.69 17.55 -15.71
N VAL A 326 -7.65 17.94 -16.54
CA VAL A 326 -9.00 18.34 -16.17
C VAL A 326 -9.98 17.52 -16.99
N ALA A 327 -10.43 16.41 -16.42
CA ALA A 327 -11.54 15.63 -16.96
C ALA A 327 -12.84 16.44 -16.91
N VAL A 328 -13.37 16.76 -18.09
CA VAL A 328 -14.70 17.33 -18.32
C VAL A 328 -15.59 16.20 -18.80
N THR A 329 -16.60 15.89 -18.00
CA THR A 329 -17.56 14.83 -18.30
C THR A 329 -18.90 15.44 -18.71
N GLU A 330 -19.77 14.63 -19.32
CA GLU A 330 -21.15 15.01 -19.65
C GLU A 330 -21.97 15.40 -18.40
N SER A 331 -21.53 14.96 -17.21
CA SER A 331 -22.24 15.23 -15.95
C SER A 331 -22.50 16.72 -15.68
N ALA A 332 -23.51 17.02 -14.87
CA ALA A 332 -23.84 18.37 -14.38
C ALA A 332 -22.78 18.97 -13.43
N THR A 333 -21.54 18.48 -13.42
CA THR A 333 -20.46 19.09 -12.64
C THR A 333 -20.25 20.54 -13.09
N LEU A 334 -20.53 21.48 -12.18
CA LEU A 334 -20.49 22.92 -12.44
C LEU A 334 -19.12 23.53 -12.21
N CYS A 335 -18.28 22.90 -11.39
CA CYS A 335 -16.92 23.34 -11.13
C CYS A 335 -15.96 22.19 -10.87
N ILE A 336 -14.68 22.44 -11.16
CA ILE A 336 -13.59 21.51 -10.93
C ILE A 336 -12.64 22.10 -9.90
N ARG A 337 -12.39 21.37 -8.81
CA ARG A 337 -11.44 21.80 -7.78
C ARG A 337 -10.01 21.45 -8.16
N PHE A 338 -9.10 22.35 -7.82
CA PHE A 338 -7.66 22.16 -7.87
C PHE A 338 -7.01 22.96 -6.74
N TYR A 339 -5.70 22.75 -6.52
CA TYR A 339 -4.98 23.42 -5.44
C TYR A 339 -3.67 23.99 -5.96
N ILE A 340 -3.37 25.22 -5.53
CA ILE A 340 -2.03 25.81 -5.64
C ILE A 340 -1.24 25.46 -4.40
N LEU A 341 -0.04 24.92 -4.60
CA LEU A 341 0.88 24.54 -3.55
C LEU A 341 2.04 25.52 -3.48
N GLY A 342 2.22 26.11 -2.31
CA GLY A 342 3.48 26.70 -1.90
C GLY A 342 4.21 25.77 -0.94
N GLU A 343 5.35 26.21 -0.43
CA GLU A 343 6.12 25.45 0.56
C GLU A 343 5.36 25.26 1.88
N GLU A 344 4.60 26.27 2.28
CA GLU A 344 3.86 26.31 3.56
C GLU A 344 2.39 26.66 3.36
N SER A 345 1.90 26.63 2.13
CA SER A 345 0.58 27.11 1.78
C SER A 345 -0.11 26.17 0.80
N LEU A 346 -1.42 26.04 0.98
CA LEU A 346 -2.30 25.30 0.10
C LEU A 346 -3.52 26.17 -0.16
N VAL A 347 -3.68 26.62 -1.40
CA VAL A 347 -4.78 27.49 -1.79
C VAL A 347 -5.75 26.69 -2.65
N PRO A 348 -6.95 26.35 -2.16
CA PRO A 348 -7.94 25.69 -2.98
C PRO A 348 -8.59 26.70 -3.94
N LEU A 349 -8.67 26.30 -5.20
CA LEU A 349 -9.32 27.07 -6.26
C LEU A 349 -10.31 26.18 -7.01
N SER A 350 -11.17 26.81 -7.79
CA SER A 350 -12.10 26.11 -8.67
C SER A 350 -12.04 26.66 -10.09
N ILE A 351 -12.10 25.77 -11.07
CA ILE A 351 -12.38 26.10 -12.47
C ILE A 351 -13.90 26.13 -12.63
N ASN A 352 -14.42 27.28 -13.03
CA ASN A 352 -15.83 27.50 -13.31
C ASN A 352 -16.10 27.61 -14.81
N GLY A 353 -17.38 27.76 -15.16
CA GLY A 353 -17.82 27.96 -16.55
C GLY A 353 -17.90 26.67 -17.38
N LEU A 354 -17.79 25.50 -16.75
CA LEU A 354 -17.92 24.19 -17.41
C LEU A 354 -19.24 24.05 -18.19
N ALA A 355 -20.33 24.64 -17.72
CA ALA A 355 -21.61 24.64 -18.44
C ALA A 355 -21.53 25.44 -19.76
N ALA A 356 -20.96 26.64 -19.73
CA ALA A 356 -20.75 27.45 -20.93
C ALA A 356 -19.80 26.76 -21.91
N PHE A 357 -18.75 26.12 -21.38
CA PHE A 357 -17.81 25.34 -22.18
C PHE A 357 -18.48 24.16 -22.89
N ARG A 358 -19.35 23.40 -22.20
CA ARG A 358 -20.13 22.32 -22.81
C ARG A 358 -21.07 22.83 -23.90
N SER A 359 -21.77 23.94 -23.65
CA SER A 359 -22.64 24.56 -24.65
C SER A 359 -21.86 25.00 -25.88
N TYR A 360 -20.68 25.59 -25.69
CA TYR A 360 -19.78 25.97 -26.79
C TYR A 360 -19.35 24.75 -27.61
N LEU A 361 -18.92 23.66 -26.95
CA LEU A 361 -18.56 22.43 -27.67
C LEU A 361 -19.76 21.83 -28.41
N LYS A 362 -20.96 21.85 -27.81
CA LYS A 362 -22.17 21.38 -28.47
C LYS A 362 -22.50 22.21 -29.72
N GLU A 363 -22.32 23.53 -29.65
CA GLU A 363 -22.52 24.42 -30.81
C GLU A 363 -21.50 24.15 -31.91
N LYS A 364 -20.21 23.96 -31.58
CA LYS A 364 -19.14 23.81 -32.57
C LYS A 364 -19.00 22.41 -33.16
N VAL A 365 -19.30 21.36 -32.40
CA VAL A 365 -19.12 19.96 -32.81
C VAL A 365 -20.47 19.25 -33.07
N GLY A 366 -21.59 19.89 -32.75
CA GLY A 366 -22.96 19.38 -32.97
C GLY A 366 -23.45 18.37 -31.92
N HIS A 367 -22.62 17.39 -31.56
CA HIS A 367 -22.97 16.32 -30.61
C HIS A 367 -22.60 16.66 -29.15
N GLY A 368 -21.74 17.66 -28.92
CA GLY A 368 -21.26 18.02 -27.58
C GLY A 368 -20.09 17.16 -27.13
N ILE A 369 -20.02 16.84 -25.84
CA ILE A 369 -18.99 15.97 -25.27
C ILE A 369 -19.51 14.54 -25.27
N GLU A 370 -18.92 13.67 -26.10
CA GLU A 370 -19.13 12.22 -26.00
C GLU A 370 -18.17 11.63 -24.95
N GLY A 371 -18.72 11.22 -23.80
CA GLY A 371 -17.97 10.60 -22.72
C GLY A 371 -17.18 11.59 -21.85
N ASP A 372 -15.89 11.27 -21.62
CA ASP A 372 -14.99 12.07 -20.79
C ASP A 372 -13.87 12.64 -21.66
N ILE A 373 -13.73 13.97 -21.70
CA ILE A 373 -12.59 14.64 -22.33
C ILE A 373 -11.63 15.09 -21.25
N THR A 374 -10.35 14.75 -21.39
CA THR A 374 -9.30 15.29 -20.52
C THR A 374 -8.66 16.50 -21.19
N LEU A 375 -8.82 17.68 -20.58
CA LEU A 375 -8.14 18.90 -20.97
C LEU A 375 -6.85 19.04 -20.17
N ASN A 376 -5.71 19.24 -20.83
CA ASN A 376 -4.47 19.59 -20.16
C ASN A 376 -4.41 21.11 -20.03
N LEU A 377 -4.57 21.64 -18.83
CA LEU A 377 -4.60 23.09 -18.58
C LEU A 377 -3.34 23.55 -17.87
N HIS A 378 -2.94 24.80 -18.06
CA HIS A 378 -1.89 25.46 -17.28
C HIS A 378 -2.28 26.89 -16.93
N ILE A 379 -1.57 27.48 -15.97
CA ILE A 379 -1.80 28.84 -15.48
C ILE A 379 -0.66 29.73 -15.97
N GLU A 380 -1.00 30.83 -16.65
CA GLU A 380 -0.07 31.88 -17.07
C GLU A 380 0.21 32.88 -15.91
N GLN A 381 1.23 33.73 -16.08
CA GLN A 381 1.68 34.67 -15.04
C GLN A 381 0.62 35.73 -14.64
N ASP A 382 -0.32 36.03 -15.53
CA ASP A 382 -1.47 36.91 -15.31
C ASP A 382 -2.65 36.19 -14.62
N GLY A 383 -2.54 34.87 -14.42
CA GLY A 383 -3.58 34.01 -13.86
C GLY A 383 -4.60 33.49 -14.88
N THR A 384 -4.38 33.73 -16.17
CA THR A 384 -5.20 33.16 -17.23
C THR A 384 -4.99 31.65 -17.31
N LEU A 385 -6.09 30.92 -17.53
CA LEU A 385 -6.06 29.47 -17.72
C LEU A 385 -5.95 29.17 -19.21
N ARG A 386 -4.94 28.42 -19.61
CA ARG A 386 -4.69 28.06 -21.01
C ARG A 386 -4.74 26.56 -21.21
N LEU A 387 -5.14 26.18 -22.43
CA LEU A 387 -5.07 24.81 -22.89
C LEU A 387 -3.65 24.51 -23.39
N SER A 388 -3.09 23.39 -22.98
CA SER A 388 -1.87 22.82 -23.55
C SER A 388 -2.16 22.27 -24.95
N GLU A 389 -1.14 22.19 -25.81
CA GLU A 389 -1.26 21.87 -27.24
C GLU A 389 -1.95 20.52 -27.53
N THR A 390 -2.01 19.62 -26.55
CA THR A 390 -2.55 18.26 -26.72
C THR A 390 -4.02 18.16 -26.31
N VAL A 391 -4.90 18.11 -27.30
CA VAL A 391 -6.32 17.79 -27.12
C VAL A 391 -6.67 16.59 -28.01
N PRO A 392 -7.39 15.57 -27.50
CA PRO A 392 -7.83 14.45 -28.32
C PRO A 392 -8.72 14.91 -29.49
N PRO A 393 -8.57 14.34 -30.69
CA PRO A 393 -9.56 14.47 -31.75
C PRO A 393 -10.96 14.05 -31.26
N PRO A 394 -12.06 14.66 -31.75
CA PRO A 394 -12.11 15.69 -32.80
C PRO A 394 -11.93 17.13 -32.29
N TYR A 395 -11.68 17.34 -30.99
CA TYR A 395 -11.77 18.66 -30.37
C TYR A 395 -10.54 19.55 -30.61
N GLY A 396 -9.39 18.97 -30.99
CA GLY A 396 -8.12 19.67 -31.05
C GLY A 396 -8.09 20.90 -31.95
N GLU A 397 -8.53 20.79 -33.20
CA GLU A 397 -8.52 21.93 -34.12
C GLU A 397 -9.43 23.07 -33.66
N ILE A 398 -10.57 22.73 -33.06
CA ILE A 398 -11.58 23.69 -32.58
C ILE A 398 -11.05 24.42 -31.34
N LEU A 399 -10.48 23.68 -30.39
CA LEU A 399 -9.98 24.25 -29.16
C LEU A 399 -8.69 25.06 -29.37
N GLN A 400 -7.84 24.69 -30.33
CA GLN A 400 -6.62 25.44 -30.67
C GLN A 400 -6.92 26.75 -31.40
N LYS A 401 -7.92 26.81 -32.28
CA LYS A 401 -8.26 28.01 -33.07
C LYS A 401 -9.16 29.02 -32.33
N GLY A 402 -9.85 28.61 -31.25
CA GLY A 402 -10.98 29.37 -30.70
C GLY A 402 -10.97 29.70 -29.20
N MET A 403 -10.05 29.16 -28.38
CA MET A 403 -10.08 29.43 -26.93
C MET A 403 -9.35 30.71 -26.53
N VAL A 404 -9.97 31.87 -26.78
CA VAL A 404 -9.69 33.10 -26.00
C VAL A 404 -10.57 33.12 -24.75
N SER A 405 -10.39 32.13 -23.87
CA SER A 405 -10.76 32.19 -22.44
C SER A 405 -12.17 32.65 -21.97
N PRO A 406 -13.33 32.61 -22.69
CA PRO A 406 -14.56 33.11 -22.08
C PRO A 406 -15.25 32.05 -21.21
N CYS A 407 -14.98 30.76 -21.48
CA CYS A 407 -15.79 29.67 -20.95
C CYS A 407 -15.19 29.02 -19.71
N LEU A 408 -13.88 29.05 -19.51
CA LEU A 408 -13.24 28.47 -18.32
C LEU A 408 -12.43 29.56 -17.62
N TYR A 409 -12.68 29.73 -16.33
CA TYR A 409 -11.97 30.73 -15.53
C TYR A 409 -11.74 30.24 -14.10
N ILE A 410 -10.67 30.74 -13.50
CA ILE A 410 -10.32 30.48 -12.11
C ILE A 410 -11.24 31.30 -11.20
N ALA A 411 -11.78 30.65 -10.19
CA ALA A 411 -12.63 31.26 -9.18
C ALA A 411 -12.25 30.81 -7.77
N LYS A 412 -12.63 31.62 -6.79
CA LYS A 412 -12.50 31.31 -5.36
C LYS A 412 -13.43 30.15 -5.03
N GLN A 413 -12.96 29.20 -4.24
CA GLN A 413 -13.83 28.13 -3.74
C GLN A 413 -14.87 28.71 -2.77
N SER A 414 -16.14 28.29 -2.88
CA SER A 414 -17.18 28.79 -1.97
C SER A 414 -16.91 28.35 -0.52
N LEU A 415 -16.98 29.31 0.40
CA LEU A 415 -16.56 29.18 1.81
C LEU A 415 -17.36 28.16 2.63
N ARG A 416 -18.49 27.63 2.12
CA ARG A 416 -19.39 26.75 2.89
C ARG A 416 -18.78 25.39 3.26
N GLN A 417 -17.58 25.05 2.80
CA GLN A 417 -17.06 23.67 2.91
C GLN A 417 -15.68 23.50 3.56
N ASN A 418 -14.95 24.56 3.96
CA ASN A 418 -13.60 24.39 4.53
C ASN A 418 -13.42 25.17 5.84
N ALA A 419 -13.77 24.54 6.97
CA ALA A 419 -13.45 25.03 8.31
C ALA A 419 -11.97 24.80 8.73
N LEU A 420 -11.18 24.12 7.89
CA LEU A 420 -9.84 23.63 8.23
C LEU A 420 -8.69 24.48 7.66
N LEU A 421 -8.96 25.47 6.81
CA LEU A 421 -7.91 26.34 6.28
C LEU A 421 -7.82 27.64 7.09
N PRO A 422 -6.60 28.16 7.33
CA PRO A 422 -6.44 29.48 7.94
C PRO A 422 -7.27 30.51 7.18
N LYS A 423 -7.97 31.40 7.89
CA LYS A 423 -8.70 32.50 7.25
C LYS A 423 -7.73 33.31 6.38
N LEU A 424 -7.78 33.12 5.07
CA LEU A 424 -7.01 33.93 4.14
C LEU A 424 -7.47 35.38 4.26
N LYS A 425 -6.55 36.27 4.63
CA LYS A 425 -6.80 37.72 4.73
C LYS A 425 -6.82 38.41 3.35
N SER A 426 -6.32 37.73 2.32
CA SER A 426 -6.15 38.25 0.96
C SER A 426 -7.05 37.52 -0.04
N ASP A 427 -7.19 38.12 -1.24
CA ASP A 427 -7.82 37.47 -2.38
C ASP A 427 -7.11 36.12 -2.68
N PRO A 428 -7.80 34.97 -2.62
CA PRO A 428 -7.21 33.66 -2.88
C PRO A 428 -6.53 33.52 -4.24
N ILE A 429 -7.05 34.16 -5.29
CA ILE A 429 -6.46 34.08 -6.64
C ILE A 429 -5.13 34.84 -6.66
N ARG A 430 -5.13 36.07 -6.13
CA ARG A 430 -3.91 36.88 -6.05
C ARG A 430 -2.84 36.19 -5.20
N TYR A 431 -3.24 35.65 -4.05
CA TYR A 431 -2.33 34.91 -3.17
C TYR A 431 -1.76 33.65 -3.83
N ALA A 432 -2.59 32.93 -4.59
CA ALA A 432 -2.13 31.81 -5.42
C ALA A 432 -1.07 32.24 -6.45
N LEU A 433 -1.29 33.35 -7.15
CA LEU A 433 -0.30 33.86 -8.12
C LEU A 433 1.00 34.29 -7.44
N ASP A 434 0.92 34.87 -6.25
CA ASP A 434 2.11 35.26 -5.48
C ASP A 434 2.93 34.04 -5.06
N ILE A 435 2.28 32.92 -4.67
CA ILE A 435 2.94 31.65 -4.40
C ILE A 435 3.68 31.13 -5.64
N LEU A 436 3.03 31.13 -6.80
CA LEU A 436 3.63 30.64 -8.05
C LEU A 436 4.83 31.50 -8.47
N ARG A 437 4.75 32.83 -8.31
CA ARG A 437 5.86 33.76 -8.56
C ARG A 437 7.03 33.52 -7.61
N GLU A 438 6.75 33.25 -6.34
CA GLU A 438 7.78 32.96 -5.36
C GLU A 438 8.53 31.67 -5.71
N HIS A 439 7.82 30.63 -6.15
CA HIS A 439 8.44 29.39 -6.64
C HIS A 439 9.35 29.64 -7.85
N GLU A 440 8.88 30.37 -8.86
CA GLU A 440 9.64 30.70 -10.08
C GLU A 440 10.94 31.47 -9.77
N LYS A 441 10.89 32.42 -8.82
CA LYS A 441 12.08 33.15 -8.35
C LYS A 441 13.13 32.23 -7.75
N ARG A 442 12.70 31.26 -6.93
CA ARG A 442 13.61 30.33 -6.25
C ARG A 442 14.25 29.36 -7.26
N SER A 443 13.46 28.79 -8.16
CA SER A 443 13.96 27.92 -9.23
C SER A 443 14.98 28.66 -10.12
N SER A 444 14.74 29.94 -10.40
CA SER A 444 15.63 30.77 -11.22
C SER A 444 16.92 31.20 -10.50
N SER A 445 16.93 31.24 -9.16
CA SER A 445 18.12 31.62 -8.37
C SER A 445 19.13 30.47 -8.18
N ALA A 446 18.74 29.24 -8.50
CA ALA A 446 19.54 28.04 -8.32
C ALA A 446 20.24 27.55 -9.60
N SER A 447 19.83 28.07 -10.76
CA SER A 447 20.47 27.90 -12.07
C SER A 447 21.51 28.98 -12.30
#